data_AF-A0A3D3RBH4-F1
#
_entry.id   AF-A0A3D3RBH4-F1
#
_cell.length_a   1.000
_cell.length_b   1.000
_cell.length_c   1.000
_cell.angle_alpha   90.00
_cell.angle_beta   90.00
_cell.angle_gamma   90.00
#
_symmetry.space_group_name_H-M   'P 1'
#
loop_
_entity.id
_entity.type
_entity.pdbx_description
1 polymer ?
#
loop_
_entity_poly.entity_id
_entity_poly.type
_entity_poly.pdbx_seq_one_letter_code
_entity_poly.pdbx_strand_id
1 'polypeptide(L)'
;MIFGFGKSFFIQRKKDRKPASVARSWERIEAWFQTHAPELLSNLHAGASGEEIAAFEAAAEVTLPDPVRESYQIHNGQEEIATGMLIGEPLDTLERIGSGIQYSREYRKEYEESDAYSSLDEESTSYPVDAIRRLYFNPGWIPLGDWDGNCYGVDLDPGPNGVSGQVINFGRDEDHKYVLALSWSHFLEDIADELEAGSLEVRMSETEKGFAESFGRRGHNDQALYRFYREWSLAKLPKAFQNQKPAPRVAVFPGKEITGPL
;
A
#
# COMPACT_ATOMS: atom_id res chain seq x y z
N MET A 1 21.05 21.04 21.64
CA MET A 1 20.86 21.50 20.24
C MET A 1 19.41 21.23 19.88
N ILE A 2 18.63 22.28 19.66
CA ILE A 2 17.23 22.16 19.26
C ILE A 2 17.25 21.76 17.79
N PHE A 3 16.89 20.52 17.46
CA PHE A 3 16.66 20.11 16.09
C PHE A 3 15.50 20.94 15.54
N GLY A 4 15.81 21.84 14.60
CA GLY A 4 14.78 22.58 13.88
C GLY A 4 13.85 21.60 13.17
N PHE A 5 12.55 21.88 13.23
CA PHE A 5 11.55 21.23 12.39
C PHE A 5 11.94 21.46 10.93
N GLY A 6 12.68 20.51 10.33
CA GLY A 6 12.91 20.49 8.91
C GLY A 6 11.57 20.49 8.19
N LYS A 7 11.44 21.27 7.12
CA LYS A 7 10.27 21.20 6.24
C LYS A 7 10.00 19.73 5.90
N SER A 8 8.75 19.30 6.01
CA SER A 8 8.36 17.97 5.55
C SER A 8 8.76 17.82 4.08
N PHE A 9 9.42 16.71 3.77
CA PHE A 9 9.94 16.43 2.43
C PHE A 9 8.81 16.21 1.43
N PHE A 10 7.81 15.45 1.84
CA PHE A 10 6.59 15.27 1.06
C PHE A 10 5.67 16.48 1.23
N ILE A 11 4.99 16.81 0.13
CA ILE A 11 3.94 17.82 0.09
C ILE A 11 2.88 17.44 1.13
N GLN A 12 2.62 18.37 2.04
CA GLN A 12 1.53 18.25 2.99
C GLN A 12 0.20 18.34 2.24
N ARG A 13 -0.61 17.28 2.32
CA ARG A 13 -1.94 17.29 1.70
C ARG A 13 -2.77 18.42 2.35
N LYS A 14 -3.41 19.23 1.51
CA LYS A 14 -4.33 20.28 2.00
C LYS A 14 -5.46 19.65 2.81
N LYS A 15 -5.78 20.29 3.94
CA LYS A 15 -6.89 19.88 4.82
C LYS A 15 -8.19 19.81 4.01
N ASP A 16 -8.98 18.77 4.24
CA ASP A 16 -10.31 18.57 3.64
C ASP A 16 -10.34 18.45 2.10
N ARG A 17 -9.18 18.23 1.45
CA ARG A 17 -9.11 17.97 0.00
C ARG A 17 -9.83 16.67 -0.34
N LYS A 18 -10.89 16.79 -1.14
CA LYS A 18 -11.48 15.66 -1.85
C LYS A 18 -10.48 15.15 -2.89
N PRO A 19 -10.33 13.83 -3.04
CA PRO A 19 -9.42 13.31 -4.05
C PRO A 19 -9.92 13.67 -5.45
N ALA A 20 -9.00 13.86 -6.39
CA ALA A 20 -9.30 13.83 -7.81
C ALA A 20 -9.88 12.45 -8.21
N SER A 21 -10.60 12.39 -9.33
CA SER A 21 -10.99 11.12 -9.96
C SER A 21 -9.75 10.29 -10.32
N VAL A 22 -9.88 8.97 -10.33
CA VAL A 22 -8.76 8.07 -10.63
C VAL A 22 -8.23 8.30 -12.04
N ALA A 23 -9.12 8.47 -13.03
CA ALA A 23 -8.73 8.83 -14.39
C ALA A 23 -7.85 10.09 -14.45
N ARG A 24 -8.24 11.15 -13.73
CA ARG A 24 -7.47 12.40 -13.70
C ARG A 24 -6.08 12.24 -13.07
N SER A 25 -5.94 11.40 -12.06
CA SER A 25 -4.65 11.15 -11.44
C SER A 25 -3.74 10.33 -12.37
N TRP A 26 -4.29 9.32 -13.06
CA TRP A 26 -3.55 8.56 -14.08
C TRP A 26 -3.08 9.43 -15.23
N GLU A 27 -3.94 10.28 -15.81
CA GLU A 27 -3.54 11.24 -16.85
C GLU A 27 -2.31 12.08 -16.48
N ARG A 28 -2.23 12.52 -15.21
CA ARG A 28 -1.10 13.31 -14.69
C ARG A 28 0.16 12.48 -14.53
N ILE A 29 0.01 11.26 -13.99
CA ILE A 29 1.11 10.31 -13.83
C ILE A 29 1.68 9.93 -15.20
N GLU A 30 0.83 9.52 -16.14
CA GLU A 30 1.21 9.17 -17.51
C GLU A 30 1.91 10.32 -18.23
N ALA A 31 1.36 11.54 -18.16
CA ALA A 31 1.98 12.72 -18.78
C ALA A 31 3.38 13.02 -18.21
N TRP A 32 3.57 12.80 -16.91
CA TRP A 32 4.87 12.93 -16.29
C TRP A 32 5.85 11.86 -16.80
N PHE A 33 5.46 10.58 -16.76
CA PHE A 33 6.32 9.49 -17.23
C PHE A 33 6.64 9.58 -18.72
N GLN A 34 5.69 10.01 -19.56
CA GLN A 34 5.90 10.23 -20.98
C GLN A 34 7.05 11.21 -21.27
N THR A 35 7.31 12.15 -20.36
CA THR A 35 8.36 13.16 -20.48
C THR A 35 9.67 12.74 -19.81
N HIS A 36 9.61 11.96 -18.73
CA HIS A 36 10.77 11.71 -17.86
C HIS A 36 11.31 10.27 -17.95
N ALA A 37 10.46 9.28 -18.20
CA ALA A 37 10.80 7.86 -18.28
C ALA A 37 9.76 7.09 -19.13
N PRO A 38 9.69 7.35 -20.45
CA PRO A 38 8.68 6.75 -21.33
C PRO A 38 8.81 5.22 -21.44
N GLU A 39 9.98 4.65 -21.17
CA GLU A 39 10.19 3.20 -21.12
C GLU A 39 9.40 2.55 -19.99
N LEU A 40 9.33 3.19 -18.82
CA LEU A 40 8.51 2.68 -17.71
C LEU A 40 7.02 2.74 -18.07
N LEU A 41 6.58 3.84 -18.68
CA LEU A 41 5.20 3.98 -19.14
C LEU A 41 4.78 2.85 -20.09
N SER A 42 5.70 2.42 -20.97
CA SER A 42 5.42 1.33 -21.91
C SER A 42 5.22 -0.04 -21.28
N ASN A 43 5.55 -0.19 -19.99
CA ASN A 43 5.36 -1.43 -19.25
C ASN A 43 3.97 -1.54 -18.61
N LEU A 44 3.14 -0.48 -18.64
CA LEU A 44 1.78 -0.58 -18.17
C LEU A 44 0.92 -1.42 -19.12
N HIS A 45 0.17 -2.34 -18.56
CA HIS A 45 -0.78 -3.13 -19.31
C HIS A 45 -2.02 -2.29 -19.64
N ALA A 46 -2.70 -2.64 -20.73
CA ALA A 46 -4.02 -2.11 -21.00
C ALA A 46 -4.98 -2.44 -19.86
N GLY A 47 -5.95 -1.56 -19.64
CA GLY A 47 -6.97 -1.76 -18.61
C GLY A 47 -7.80 -3.03 -18.83
N ALA A 48 -8.22 -3.62 -17.71
CA ALA A 48 -9.13 -4.75 -17.70
C ALA A 48 -10.59 -4.30 -17.93
N SER A 49 -11.35 -5.10 -18.64
CA SER A 49 -12.79 -4.92 -18.79
C SER A 49 -13.52 -5.11 -17.44
N GLY A 50 -14.73 -4.56 -17.35
CA GLY A 50 -15.58 -4.79 -16.17
C GLY A 50 -15.90 -6.27 -15.92
N GLU A 51 -15.92 -7.09 -16.99
CA GLU A 51 -16.14 -8.54 -16.90
C GLU A 51 -14.92 -9.27 -16.32
N GLU A 52 -13.70 -8.91 -16.76
CA GLU A 52 -12.46 -9.47 -16.21
C GLU A 52 -12.29 -9.12 -14.73
N ILE A 53 -12.59 -7.88 -14.34
CA ILE A 53 -12.56 -7.46 -12.93
C ILE A 53 -13.61 -8.21 -12.11
N ALA A 54 -14.83 -8.37 -12.62
CA ALA A 54 -15.88 -9.12 -11.93
C ALA A 54 -15.53 -10.62 -11.78
N ALA A 55 -14.89 -11.20 -12.80
CA ALA A 55 -14.41 -12.58 -12.75
C ALA A 55 -13.29 -12.75 -11.70
N PHE A 56 -12.35 -11.80 -11.64
CA PHE A 56 -11.33 -11.75 -10.59
C PHE A 56 -11.96 -11.66 -9.19
N GLU A 57 -12.87 -10.72 -8.96
CA GLU A 57 -13.55 -10.53 -7.67
C GLU A 57 -14.30 -11.78 -7.22
N ALA A 58 -15.00 -12.45 -8.16
CA ALA A 58 -15.69 -13.70 -7.89
C ALA A 58 -14.74 -14.84 -7.53
N ALA A 59 -13.63 -14.98 -8.27
CA ALA A 59 -12.64 -16.03 -8.01
C ALA A 59 -11.86 -15.81 -6.71
N ALA A 60 -11.51 -14.56 -6.41
CA ALA A 60 -10.80 -14.17 -5.20
C ALA A 60 -11.72 -13.99 -3.98
N GLU A 61 -13.04 -14.06 -4.17
CA GLU A 61 -14.10 -13.75 -3.19
C GLU A 61 -13.86 -12.41 -2.45
N VAL A 62 -13.48 -11.40 -3.23
CA VAL A 62 -13.16 -10.05 -2.76
C VAL A 62 -14.01 -9.07 -3.54
N THR A 63 -14.47 -7.99 -2.89
CA THR A 63 -15.05 -6.84 -3.58
C THR A 63 -14.05 -5.71 -3.55
N LEU A 64 -13.51 -5.32 -4.72
CA LEU A 64 -12.56 -4.23 -4.79
C LEU A 64 -13.27 -2.89 -4.55
N PRO A 65 -12.64 -1.93 -3.83
CA PRO A 65 -13.16 -0.57 -3.76
C PRO A 65 -13.31 0.04 -5.15
N ASP A 66 -14.36 0.85 -5.37
CA ASP A 66 -14.62 1.47 -6.69
C ASP A 66 -13.41 2.20 -7.29
N PRO A 67 -12.62 2.98 -6.51
CA PRO A 67 -11.39 3.58 -7.03
C PRO A 67 -10.34 2.59 -7.54
N VAL A 68 -10.25 1.40 -6.94
CA VAL A 68 -9.33 0.35 -7.39
C VAL A 68 -9.87 -0.24 -8.70
N ARG A 69 -11.18 -0.53 -8.78
CA ARG A 69 -11.81 -0.98 -10.03
C ARG A 69 -11.57 0.00 -11.17
N GLU A 70 -11.81 1.29 -10.95
CA GLU A 70 -11.57 2.35 -11.94
C GLU A 70 -10.09 2.39 -12.38
N SER A 71 -9.16 2.21 -11.44
CA SER A 71 -7.72 2.16 -11.74
C SER A 71 -7.37 0.98 -12.64
N TYR A 72 -7.89 -0.21 -12.33
CA TYR A 72 -7.63 -1.42 -13.11
C TYR A 72 -8.32 -1.42 -14.48
N GLN A 73 -9.39 -0.62 -14.65
CA GLN A 73 -9.98 -0.35 -15.96
C GLN A 73 -9.11 0.57 -16.84
N ILE A 74 -8.15 1.28 -16.26
CA ILE A 74 -7.19 2.10 -17.01
C ILE A 74 -5.92 1.29 -17.27
N HIS A 75 -5.36 0.66 -16.23
CA HIS A 75 -4.17 -0.19 -16.33
C HIS A 75 -4.29 -1.46 -15.49
N ASN A 76 -4.20 -2.63 -16.12
CA ASN A 76 -4.17 -3.91 -15.42
C ASN A 76 -2.75 -4.28 -14.98
N GLY A 77 -2.15 -3.43 -14.14
CA GLY A 77 -0.78 -3.61 -13.66
C GLY A 77 0.30 -3.28 -14.67
N GLN A 78 1.50 -3.80 -14.41
CA GLN A 78 2.70 -3.60 -15.22
C GLN A 78 3.49 -4.90 -15.44
N GLU A 79 4.43 -4.87 -16.38
CA GLU A 79 5.40 -5.94 -16.60
C GLU A 79 6.27 -6.22 -15.36
N GLU A 80 6.51 -7.50 -15.07
CA GLU A 80 7.14 -7.98 -13.82
C GLU A 80 8.59 -7.55 -13.61
N ILE A 81 9.35 -7.39 -14.70
CA ILE A 81 10.79 -7.06 -14.63
C ILE A 81 11.05 -5.55 -14.55
N ALA A 82 10.00 -4.74 -14.64
CA ALA A 82 10.11 -3.30 -14.70
C ALA A 82 10.19 -2.70 -13.30
N THR A 83 10.91 -1.59 -13.17
CA THR A 83 10.83 -0.76 -11.97
C THR A 83 9.38 -0.35 -11.73
N GLY A 84 8.93 -0.46 -10.49
CA GLY A 84 7.57 -0.18 -10.10
C GLY A 84 7.12 1.24 -10.40
N MET A 85 5.97 1.42 -11.05
CA MET A 85 5.53 2.74 -11.51
C MET A 85 4.83 3.60 -10.46
N LEU A 86 4.37 3.00 -9.38
CA LEU A 86 3.81 3.74 -8.26
C LEU A 86 4.90 3.77 -7.21
N ILE A 87 5.48 4.94 -6.93
CA ILE A 87 6.45 5.17 -5.82
C ILE A 87 7.67 4.22 -5.79
N GLY A 88 8.05 3.66 -6.94
CA GLY A 88 9.14 2.68 -7.06
C GLY A 88 8.72 1.24 -6.78
N GLU A 89 7.45 1.01 -6.42
CA GLU A 89 6.86 -0.28 -6.10
C GLU A 89 5.98 -0.77 -7.27
N PRO A 90 5.96 -2.09 -7.56
CA PRO A 90 5.23 -2.63 -8.69
C PRO A 90 3.72 -2.41 -8.56
N LEU A 91 3.02 -2.31 -9.67
CA LEU A 91 1.56 -2.48 -9.72
C LEU A 91 1.26 -3.84 -10.34
N ASP A 92 0.84 -4.80 -9.54
CA ASP A 92 0.56 -6.15 -9.98
C ASP A 92 -0.69 -6.22 -10.86
N THR A 93 -0.68 -7.16 -11.81
CA THR A 93 -1.84 -7.50 -12.61
C THR A 93 -2.91 -8.21 -11.76
N LEU A 94 -4.18 -8.16 -12.15
CA LEU A 94 -5.24 -8.90 -11.45
C LEU A 94 -4.95 -10.41 -11.32
N GLU A 95 -4.27 -10.99 -12.31
CA GLU A 95 -3.84 -12.40 -12.29
C GLU A 95 -2.84 -12.67 -11.15
N ARG A 96 -1.84 -11.80 -10.99
CA ARG A 96 -0.84 -11.91 -9.92
C ARG A 96 -1.47 -11.69 -8.56
N ILE A 97 -2.35 -10.69 -8.43
CA ILE A 97 -3.11 -10.44 -7.21
C ILE A 97 -3.93 -11.68 -6.84
N GLY A 98 -4.62 -12.27 -7.81
CA GLY A 98 -5.43 -13.46 -7.58
C GLY A 98 -4.59 -14.65 -7.10
N SER A 99 -3.42 -14.85 -7.72
CA SER A 99 -2.46 -15.88 -7.33
C SER A 99 -1.92 -15.64 -5.92
N GLY A 100 -1.59 -14.38 -5.57
CA GLY A 100 -1.13 -14.01 -4.24
C GLY A 100 -2.19 -14.19 -3.16
N ILE A 101 -3.46 -13.86 -3.46
CA ILE A 101 -4.59 -14.13 -2.56
C ILE A 101 -4.79 -15.64 -2.36
N GLN A 102 -4.68 -16.44 -3.42
CA GLN A 102 -4.79 -17.90 -3.30
C GLN A 102 -3.66 -18.46 -2.42
N TYR A 103 -2.42 -18.05 -2.70
CA TYR A 103 -1.26 -18.45 -1.90
C TYR A 103 -1.43 -18.07 -0.43
N SER A 104 -1.91 -16.86 -0.15
CA SER A 104 -2.10 -16.39 1.23
C SER A 104 -3.21 -17.14 1.97
N ARG A 105 -4.25 -17.60 1.27
CA ARG A 105 -5.30 -18.48 1.84
C ARG A 105 -4.77 -19.87 2.18
N GLU A 106 -3.86 -20.41 1.39
CA GLU A 106 -3.21 -21.69 1.68
C GLU A 106 -2.29 -21.54 2.90
N TYR A 107 -1.50 -20.47 2.93
CA TYR A 107 -0.62 -20.11 4.04
C TYR A 107 -1.39 -19.84 5.35
N ARG A 108 -2.60 -19.27 5.28
CA ARG A 108 -3.47 -19.03 6.44
C ARG A 108 -3.71 -20.29 7.28
N LYS A 109 -3.81 -21.46 6.66
CA LYS A 109 -4.04 -22.72 7.39
C LYS A 109 -2.83 -23.06 8.27
N GLU A 110 -1.63 -22.90 7.73
CA GLU A 110 -0.39 -23.08 8.48
C GLU A 110 -0.24 -22.03 9.59
N TYR A 111 -0.64 -20.79 9.28
CA TYR A 111 -0.63 -19.67 10.23
C TYR A 111 -1.53 -19.92 11.45
N GLU A 112 -2.76 -20.38 11.24
CA GLU A 112 -3.73 -20.63 12.31
C GLU A 112 -3.39 -21.87 13.16
N GLU A 113 -2.63 -22.82 12.61
CA GLU A 113 -2.26 -24.06 13.27
C GLU A 113 -0.92 -23.97 14.04
N SER A 114 -0.21 -22.82 13.97
CA SER A 114 1.13 -22.64 14.52
C SER A 114 1.23 -21.46 15.49
N ASP A 115 1.68 -21.73 16.72
CA ASP A 115 1.99 -20.69 17.71
C ASP A 115 3.20 -19.80 17.32
N ALA A 116 3.97 -20.20 16.30
CA ALA A 116 5.20 -19.52 15.89
C ALA A 116 4.98 -18.08 15.38
N TYR A 117 3.75 -17.75 14.97
CA TYR A 117 3.42 -16.44 14.42
C TYR A 117 2.85 -15.47 15.44
N SER A 118 2.51 -15.94 16.65
CA SER A 118 2.04 -15.07 17.74
C SER A 118 3.04 -13.96 18.08
N SER A 119 4.35 -14.26 18.02
CA SER A 119 5.40 -13.25 18.21
C SER A 119 5.44 -12.20 17.09
N LEU A 120 5.09 -12.57 15.85
CA LEU A 120 5.08 -11.65 14.71
C LEU A 120 3.86 -10.71 14.75
N ASP A 121 2.73 -11.17 15.29
CA ASP A 121 1.58 -10.31 15.63
C ASP A 121 1.95 -9.29 16.70
N GLU A 122 2.71 -9.69 17.72
CA GLU A 122 3.17 -8.80 18.79
C GLU A 122 4.15 -7.72 18.30
N GLU A 123 4.98 -8.05 17.31
CA GLU A 123 5.93 -7.13 16.67
C GLU A 123 5.24 -6.17 15.69
N SER A 124 4.07 -6.55 15.16
CA SER A 124 3.30 -5.75 14.22
C SER A 124 2.73 -4.48 14.86
N THR A 125 3.07 -3.32 14.28
CA THR A 125 2.60 -2.01 14.71
C THR A 125 1.64 -1.40 13.71
N SER A 126 0.94 -0.34 14.14
CA SER A 126 0.00 0.39 13.30
C SER A 126 0.18 1.89 13.51
N TYR A 127 0.30 2.62 12.40
CA TYR A 127 0.26 4.07 12.37
C TYR A 127 -0.75 4.57 11.31
N PRO A 128 -1.70 5.44 11.67
CA PRO A 128 -2.03 5.90 13.03
C PRO A 128 -2.48 4.79 13.96
N VAL A 129 -2.49 5.04 15.27
CA VAL A 129 -2.76 4.00 16.27
C VAL A 129 -4.10 3.30 16.04
N ASP A 130 -4.07 1.98 16.01
CA ASP A 130 -5.21 1.09 15.80
C ASP A 130 -5.97 1.34 14.47
N ALA A 131 -5.35 2.00 13.49
CA ALA A 131 -5.93 2.15 12.16
C ALA A 131 -5.81 0.87 11.33
N ILE A 132 -4.80 0.06 11.62
CA ILE A 132 -4.50 -1.22 10.96
C ILE A 132 -4.51 -2.28 12.06
N ARG A 133 -5.04 -3.46 11.76
CA ARG A 133 -4.93 -4.59 12.68
C ARG A 133 -3.46 -4.97 12.84
N ARG A 134 -3.04 -5.21 14.08
CA ARG A 134 -1.67 -5.60 14.42
C ARG A 134 -1.53 -7.10 14.24
N LEU A 135 -1.49 -7.49 12.98
CA LEU A 135 -1.32 -8.86 12.56
C LEU A 135 -0.13 -8.94 11.61
N TYR A 136 0.58 -10.06 11.59
CA TYR A 136 1.56 -10.37 10.56
C TYR A 136 0.86 -10.51 9.20
N PHE A 137 -0.29 -11.20 9.21
CA PHE A 137 -1.08 -11.49 8.02
C PHE A 137 -2.58 -11.23 8.27
N ASN A 138 -3.27 -10.68 7.27
CA ASN A 138 -4.73 -10.57 7.27
C ASN A 138 -5.28 -10.82 5.85
N PRO A 139 -6.21 -11.78 5.64
CA PRO A 139 -6.88 -11.99 4.35
C PRO A 139 -7.65 -10.78 3.82
N GLY A 140 -8.01 -9.82 4.67
CA GLY A 140 -8.62 -8.55 4.26
C GLY A 140 -7.63 -7.57 3.63
N TRP A 141 -6.33 -7.85 3.60
CA TRP A 141 -5.32 -7.03 2.96
C TRP A 141 -5.06 -7.51 1.54
N ILE A 142 -5.52 -6.73 0.56
CA ILE A 142 -5.44 -7.07 -0.86
C ILE A 142 -4.17 -6.47 -1.44
N PRO A 143 -3.15 -7.26 -1.80
CA PRO A 143 -1.91 -6.73 -2.37
C PRO A 143 -2.20 -6.17 -3.76
N LEU A 144 -1.80 -4.92 -3.99
CA LEU A 144 -1.82 -4.31 -5.33
C LEU A 144 -0.42 -4.19 -5.91
N GLY A 145 0.60 -4.40 -5.09
CA GLY A 145 1.97 -4.63 -5.52
C GLY A 145 2.71 -5.45 -4.47
N ASP A 146 3.52 -6.39 -4.94
CA ASP A 146 4.38 -7.26 -4.14
C ASP A 146 5.82 -7.19 -4.65
N TRP A 147 6.74 -6.89 -3.73
CA TRP A 147 8.17 -7.01 -3.96
C TRP A 147 8.81 -7.94 -2.92
N ASP A 148 9.01 -9.20 -3.32
CA ASP A 148 9.63 -10.27 -2.52
C ASP A 148 8.91 -10.53 -1.18
N GLY A 149 7.58 -10.48 -1.21
CA GLY A 149 6.70 -10.66 -0.07
C GLY A 149 6.45 -9.38 0.73
N ASN A 150 7.03 -8.25 0.34
CA ASN A 150 6.74 -6.93 0.91
C ASN A 150 5.74 -6.21 0.01
N CYS A 151 4.56 -5.97 0.55
CA CYS A 151 3.40 -5.55 -0.22
C CYS A 151 2.94 -4.16 0.17
N TYR A 152 2.25 -3.52 -0.77
CA TYR A 152 1.29 -2.48 -0.47
C TYR A 152 -0.04 -2.79 -1.15
N GLY A 153 -1.12 -2.21 -0.62
CA GLY A 153 -2.44 -2.50 -1.15
C GLY A 153 -3.56 -1.95 -0.29
N VAL A 154 -4.77 -2.45 -0.51
CA VAL A 154 -5.97 -1.97 0.17
C VAL A 154 -6.37 -2.86 1.34
N ASP A 155 -6.70 -2.21 2.46
CA ASP A 155 -7.14 -2.84 3.70
C ASP A 155 -8.67 -2.85 3.77
N LEU A 156 -9.27 -4.02 3.61
CA LEU A 156 -10.71 -4.24 3.69
C LEU A 156 -11.17 -4.66 5.10
N ASP A 157 -10.24 -4.96 6.01
CA ASP A 157 -10.51 -5.34 7.41
C ASP A 157 -9.67 -4.49 8.38
N PRO A 158 -9.91 -3.17 8.42
CA PRO A 158 -9.10 -2.23 9.18
C PRO A 158 -9.24 -2.43 10.69
N GLY A 159 -8.31 -1.81 11.43
CA GLY A 159 -8.45 -1.65 12.87
C GLY A 159 -9.59 -0.69 13.24
N PRO A 160 -9.93 -0.58 14.54
CA PRO A 160 -11.06 0.21 15.01
C PRO A 160 -10.98 1.72 14.71
N ASN A 161 -9.78 2.25 14.44
CA ASN A 161 -9.57 3.65 14.07
C ASN A 161 -9.34 3.85 12.56
N GLY A 162 -9.38 2.77 11.78
CA GLY A 162 -9.11 2.77 10.35
C GLY A 162 -10.37 2.98 9.51
N VAL A 163 -10.19 2.96 8.19
CA VAL A 163 -11.28 3.02 7.22
C VAL A 163 -11.10 1.91 6.18
N SER A 164 -12.19 1.21 5.86
CA SER A 164 -12.14 0.15 4.85
C SER A 164 -11.81 0.77 3.47
N GLY A 165 -10.87 0.17 2.75
CA GLY A 165 -10.32 0.69 1.50
C GLY A 165 -9.13 1.67 1.68
N GLN A 166 -8.62 1.86 2.90
CA GLN A 166 -7.36 2.59 3.11
C GLN A 166 -6.19 1.84 2.47
N VAL A 167 -5.16 2.57 2.02
CA VAL A 167 -3.94 2.00 1.44
C VAL A 167 -2.90 1.82 2.54
N ILE A 168 -2.28 0.65 2.63
CA ILE A 168 -1.30 0.29 3.66
C ILE A 168 -0.12 -0.47 3.08
N ASN A 169 1.02 -0.46 3.77
CA ASN A 169 2.07 -1.47 3.60
C ASN A 169 1.84 -2.65 4.55
N PHE A 170 2.23 -3.85 4.11
CA PHE A 170 2.15 -5.11 4.86
C PHE A 170 3.00 -6.18 4.18
N GLY A 171 3.15 -7.35 4.79
CA GLY A 171 3.94 -8.44 4.22
C GLY A 171 5.14 -8.82 5.08
N ARG A 172 6.06 -9.56 4.48
CA ARG A 172 7.08 -10.37 5.14
C ARG A 172 7.94 -9.61 6.13
N ASP A 173 8.44 -8.44 5.74
CA ASP A 173 9.35 -7.60 6.53
C ASP A 173 8.70 -6.28 6.97
N GLU A 174 7.38 -6.17 6.84
CA GLU A 174 6.61 -4.95 7.07
C GLU A 174 5.96 -4.96 8.46
N ASP A 175 6.74 -5.14 9.52
CA ASP A 175 6.24 -5.10 10.91
C ASP A 175 5.68 -3.73 11.27
N HIS A 176 6.22 -2.67 10.68
CA HIS A 176 5.77 -1.31 10.90
C HIS A 176 4.78 -0.89 9.82
N LYS A 177 3.48 -1.07 10.09
CA LYS A 177 2.42 -0.79 9.12
C LYS A 177 1.93 0.65 9.24
N TYR A 178 1.83 1.32 8.10
CA TYR A 178 1.43 2.71 7.96
C TYR A 178 0.25 2.82 7.00
N VAL A 179 -0.74 3.63 7.36
CA VAL A 179 -1.76 4.06 6.41
C VAL A 179 -1.10 5.08 5.47
N LEU A 180 -1.00 4.74 4.20
CA LEU A 180 -0.39 5.54 3.15
C LEU A 180 -1.40 6.52 2.55
N ALA A 181 -2.67 6.13 2.47
CA ALA A 181 -3.77 6.98 2.05
C ALA A 181 -5.11 6.45 2.59
N LEU A 182 -6.13 7.33 2.65
CA LEU A 182 -7.48 6.93 3.08
C LEU A 182 -8.33 6.31 1.95
N SER A 183 -7.81 6.30 0.72
CA SER A 183 -8.42 5.66 -0.45
C SER A 183 -7.37 5.54 -1.55
N TRP A 184 -7.61 4.67 -2.52
CA TRP A 184 -6.77 4.57 -3.72
C TRP A 184 -6.74 5.87 -4.54
N SER A 185 -7.87 6.59 -4.65
CA SER A 185 -7.92 7.89 -5.34
C SER A 185 -6.99 8.93 -4.68
N HIS A 186 -6.96 8.97 -3.34
CA HIS A 186 -6.04 9.82 -2.60
C HIS A 186 -4.58 9.43 -2.81
N PHE A 187 -4.30 8.14 -2.90
CA PHE A 187 -2.95 7.63 -3.13
C PHE A 187 -2.41 8.05 -4.50
N LEU A 188 -3.17 7.80 -5.57
CA LEU A 188 -2.79 8.20 -6.93
C LEU A 188 -2.66 9.73 -7.06
N GLU A 189 -3.58 10.50 -6.46
CA GLU A 189 -3.50 11.96 -6.51
C GLU A 189 -2.24 12.49 -5.81
N ASP A 190 -1.87 11.92 -4.66
CA ASP A 190 -0.66 12.31 -3.95
C ASP A 190 0.61 11.97 -4.76
N ILE A 191 0.65 10.82 -5.43
CA ILE A 191 1.77 10.44 -6.30
C ILE A 191 1.90 11.45 -7.45
N ALA A 192 0.80 11.78 -8.11
CA ALA A 192 0.79 12.78 -9.17
C ALA A 192 1.29 14.15 -8.69
N ASP A 193 0.85 14.59 -7.51
CA ASP A 193 1.30 15.85 -6.90
C ASP A 193 2.82 15.85 -6.63
N GLU A 194 3.39 14.75 -6.12
CA GLU A 194 4.82 14.65 -5.81
C GLU A 194 5.71 14.55 -7.05
N LEU A 195 5.24 13.87 -8.09
CA LEU A 195 5.89 13.82 -9.40
C LEU A 195 5.95 15.22 -10.03
N GLU A 196 4.81 15.92 -10.09
CA GLU A 196 4.73 17.27 -10.68
C GLU A 196 5.54 18.32 -9.90
N ALA A 197 5.64 18.18 -8.58
CA ALA A 197 6.48 19.06 -7.77
C ALA A 197 7.98 18.74 -7.86
N GLY A 198 8.33 17.57 -8.42
CA GLY A 198 9.71 17.07 -8.49
C GLY A 198 10.27 16.60 -7.15
N SER A 199 9.41 16.26 -6.19
CA SER A 199 9.83 15.60 -4.94
C SER A 199 10.23 14.13 -5.19
N LEU A 200 9.60 13.53 -6.21
CA LEU A 200 9.96 12.22 -6.74
C LEU A 200 10.75 12.36 -8.05
N GLU A 201 11.72 11.48 -8.25
CA GLU A 201 12.50 11.36 -9.48
C GLU A 201 12.73 9.91 -9.85
N VAL A 202 12.81 9.65 -11.15
CA VAL A 202 13.24 8.37 -11.72
C VAL A 202 14.62 8.59 -12.32
N ARG A 203 15.58 7.71 -11.99
CA ARG A 203 16.87 7.65 -12.68
C ARG A 203 16.92 6.39 -13.51
N MET A 204 16.93 6.58 -14.83
CA MET A 204 17.08 5.49 -15.80
C MET A 204 18.51 4.97 -15.80
N SER A 205 18.68 3.66 -16.02
CA SER A 205 20.00 3.07 -16.10
C SER A 205 20.77 3.56 -17.32
N GLU A 206 22.05 3.88 -17.11
CA GLU A 206 22.96 4.21 -18.21
C GLU A 206 23.42 2.97 -18.99
N THR A 207 23.34 1.78 -18.37
CA THR A 207 23.86 0.52 -18.92
C THR A 207 22.79 -0.44 -19.40
N GLU A 208 21.57 -0.37 -18.84
CA GLU A 208 20.46 -1.26 -19.18
C GLU A 208 19.26 -0.46 -19.69
N LYS A 209 19.02 -0.54 -21.00
CA LYS A 209 17.94 0.23 -21.62
C LYS A 209 16.58 -0.23 -21.10
N GLY A 210 15.78 0.71 -20.61
CA GLY A 210 14.42 0.46 -20.12
C GLY A 210 14.34 0.08 -18.65
N PHE A 211 15.47 0.00 -17.96
CA PHE A 211 15.52 -0.22 -16.52
C PHE A 211 15.70 1.11 -15.80
N ALA A 212 15.01 1.33 -14.68
CA ALA A 212 15.34 2.43 -13.79
C ALA A 212 16.21 1.93 -12.63
N GLU A 213 17.39 2.53 -12.49
CA GLU A 213 18.30 2.29 -11.37
C GLU A 213 17.64 2.63 -10.05
N SER A 214 16.74 3.61 -10.07
CA SER A 214 16.08 4.08 -8.88
C SER A 214 14.83 4.90 -9.21
N PHE A 215 13.78 4.75 -8.41
CA PHE A 215 12.63 5.64 -8.41
C PHE A 215 12.18 5.94 -6.98
N GLY A 216 12.20 7.22 -6.63
CA GLY A 216 11.85 7.67 -5.30
C GLY A 216 12.27 9.11 -5.07
N ARG A 217 12.78 9.40 -3.87
CA ARG A 217 13.11 10.77 -3.46
C ARG A 217 14.26 11.36 -4.28
N ARG A 218 14.07 12.60 -4.73
CA ARG A 218 15.15 13.37 -5.37
C ARG A 218 16.40 13.47 -4.49
N GLY A 219 17.55 13.11 -5.06
CA GLY A 219 18.86 13.27 -4.42
C GLY A 219 19.25 12.17 -3.42
N HIS A 220 18.45 11.11 -3.28
CA HIS A 220 18.79 9.93 -2.47
C HIS A 220 19.06 8.73 -3.38
N ASN A 221 20.11 7.95 -3.10
CA ASN A 221 20.46 6.77 -3.90
C ASN A 221 19.71 5.51 -3.48
N ASP A 222 18.82 5.60 -2.49
CA ASP A 222 18.07 4.48 -1.95
C ASP A 222 16.59 4.90 -1.83
N GLN A 223 15.75 4.34 -2.69
CA GLN A 223 14.63 5.10 -3.26
C GLN A 223 13.23 4.49 -3.06
N ALA A 224 13.11 3.22 -2.70
CA ALA A 224 11.79 2.61 -2.54
C ALA A 224 11.03 3.17 -1.32
N LEU A 225 9.71 3.34 -1.45
CA LEU A 225 8.89 4.04 -0.46
C LEU A 225 8.87 3.33 0.91
N TYR A 226 9.19 2.04 0.97
CA TYR A 226 9.25 1.30 2.23
C TYR A 226 10.15 1.96 3.28
N ARG A 227 11.18 2.69 2.86
CA ARG A 227 12.06 3.46 3.76
C ARG A 227 11.41 4.71 4.34
N PHE A 228 10.27 5.12 3.82
CA PHE A 228 9.68 6.45 3.98
C PHE A 228 8.16 6.45 4.20
N TYR A 229 7.55 5.28 4.40
CA TYR A 229 6.10 5.16 4.65
C TYR A 229 5.65 6.00 5.84
N ARG A 230 6.48 6.13 6.88
CA ARG A 230 6.19 6.96 8.04
C ARG A 230 6.08 8.44 7.68
N GLU A 231 7.08 8.99 6.99
CA GLU A 231 7.09 10.39 6.56
C GLU A 231 5.97 10.67 5.55
N TRP A 232 5.69 9.71 4.66
CA TRP A 232 4.58 9.78 3.73
C TRP A 232 3.26 9.89 4.50
N SER A 233 2.98 8.93 5.38
CA SER A 233 1.78 8.90 6.21
C SER A 233 1.58 10.19 7.02
N LEU A 234 2.66 10.71 7.62
CA LEU A 234 2.65 11.98 8.35
C LEU A 234 2.28 13.19 7.47
N ALA A 235 2.66 13.18 6.20
CA ALA A 235 2.40 14.26 5.26
C ALA A 235 1.04 14.17 4.55
N LYS A 236 0.56 12.94 4.33
CA LYS A 236 -0.63 12.69 3.52
C LYS A 236 -1.91 12.56 4.32
N LEU A 237 -1.83 12.04 5.55
CA LEU A 237 -3.03 11.80 6.35
C LEU A 237 -3.55 13.09 7.01
N PRO A 238 -4.87 13.28 7.12
CA PRO A 238 -5.44 14.36 7.91
C PRO A 238 -5.01 14.28 9.38
N LYS A 239 -4.70 15.42 10.02
CA LYS A 239 -4.29 15.46 11.44
C LYS A 239 -5.33 14.86 12.39
N ALA A 240 -6.62 14.99 12.07
CA ALA A 240 -7.68 14.36 12.86
C ALA A 240 -7.59 12.82 12.84
N PHE A 241 -7.21 12.25 11.69
CA PHE A 241 -6.99 10.81 11.54
C PHE A 241 -5.68 10.35 12.21
N GLN A 242 -4.62 11.17 12.15
CA GLN A 242 -3.34 10.89 12.83
C GLN A 242 -3.45 10.90 14.35
N ASN A 243 -4.32 11.74 14.93
CA ASN A 243 -4.40 11.99 16.37
C ASN A 243 -5.52 11.21 17.08
N GLN A 244 -6.01 10.12 16.48
CA GLN A 244 -6.99 9.26 17.13
C GLN A 244 -6.38 8.61 18.38
N LYS A 245 -7.22 8.39 19.41
CA LYS A 245 -6.78 7.72 20.64
C LYS A 245 -6.83 6.20 20.44
N PRO A 246 -5.97 5.43 21.12
CA PRO A 246 -6.06 3.98 21.08
C PRO A 246 -7.45 3.49 21.50
N ALA A 247 -7.95 2.46 20.83
CA ALA A 247 -9.20 1.82 21.21
C ALA A 247 -9.05 1.16 22.59
N PRO A 248 -10.11 1.13 23.43
CA PRO A 248 -10.07 0.40 24.69
C PRO A 248 -9.75 -1.07 24.43
N ARG A 249 -8.65 -1.57 25.02
CA ARG A 249 -8.34 -3.01 24.96
C ARG A 249 -9.21 -3.74 25.97
N VAL A 250 -10.03 -4.69 25.51
CA VAL A 250 -10.64 -5.68 26.40
C VAL A 250 -9.51 -6.61 26.85
N ALA A 251 -9.24 -6.68 28.15
CA ALA A 251 -8.30 -7.64 28.69
C ALA A 251 -8.83 -9.06 28.41
N VAL A 252 -8.23 -9.75 27.44
CA VAL A 252 -8.45 -11.18 27.27
C VAL A 252 -7.62 -11.85 28.35
N PHE A 253 -8.22 -12.08 29.52
CA PHE A 253 -7.62 -12.98 30.49
C PHE A 253 -7.71 -14.40 29.89
N PRO A 254 -6.59 -15.10 29.68
CA PRO A 254 -6.66 -16.50 29.29
C PRO A 254 -7.44 -17.23 30.39
N GLY A 255 -8.61 -17.74 30.03
CA GLY A 255 -9.43 -18.53 30.93
C GLY A 255 -8.66 -19.79 31.32
N LYS A 256 -8.05 -19.80 32.50
CA LYS A 256 -7.77 -21.06 33.18
C LYS A 256 -9.13 -21.61 33.60
N GLU A 257 -9.73 -22.46 32.77
CA GLU A 257 -10.65 -23.46 33.29
C GLU A 257 -9.86 -24.33 34.28
N ILE A 258 -10.03 -24.07 35.57
CA ILE A 258 -9.65 -25.03 36.60
C ILE A 258 -10.84 -25.97 36.76
N THR A 259 -10.91 -26.99 35.91
CA THR A 259 -11.75 -28.17 36.17
C THR A 259 -10.96 -29.15 37.04
N GLY A 260 -11.18 -29.11 38.35
CA GLY A 260 -10.69 -30.12 39.28
C GLY A 260 -11.55 -30.12 40.55
N PRO A 261 -11.98 -31.29 41.07
CA PRO A 261 -12.94 -31.36 42.17
C PRO A 261 -12.32 -30.93 43.50
N LEU A 262 -13.15 -30.29 44.33
CA LEU A 262 -12.89 -29.89 45.72
C LEU A 262 -12.59 -31.09 46.63
#